data_AF-A0A2I0Q9Q4-F1
#
_entry.id   AF-A0A2I0Q9Q4-F1
#
_cell.length_a   1.000
_cell.length_b   1.000
_cell.length_c   1.000
_cell.angle_alpha   90.00
_cell.angle_beta   90.00
_cell.angle_gamma   90.00
#
_symmetry.space_group_name_H-M   'P 1'
#
loop_
_entity.id
_entity.type
_entity.pdbx_description
1 polymer ?
#
loop_
_entity_poly.entity_id
_entity_poly.type
_entity_poly.pdbx_seq_one_letter_code
_entity_poly.pdbx_strand_id
1 'polypeptide(L)'
;MKSLGLIIIALLFSTSCSVDVSGAFDGTPIRNDTYFTPPIWIQGEWAGEYVNIYGTTISKDFRFTQNDFIANGISLNERINALSTEYLSDTEQITNTNYIVTILHLSINKDIYNFKYVSNSEITCTYESGVLNDWDNREIENYILSKK
;
A
#
# COMPACT_ATOMS: atom_id res chain seq x y z
N MET A 1 32.19 -49.01 -23.03
CA MET A 1 31.32 -48.98 -24.23
C MET A 1 29.89 -48.76 -23.73
N LYS A 2 29.20 -47.76 -24.32
CA LYS A 2 27.76 -47.66 -24.66
C LYS A 2 26.79 -48.48 -23.78
N SER A 3 25.66 -48.01 -23.25
CA SER A 3 24.81 -46.84 -23.47
C SER A 3 23.47 -47.14 -22.78
N LEU A 4 22.63 -46.12 -22.57
CA LEU A 4 21.15 -46.18 -22.37
C LEU A 4 20.70 -46.77 -21.02
N GLY A 5 19.97 -46.11 -20.13
CA GLY A 5 19.00 -45.02 -20.31
C GLY A 5 17.59 -45.59 -20.13
N LEU A 6 16.89 -45.24 -19.03
CA LEU A 6 15.43 -45.12 -18.93
C LEU A 6 15.05 -44.73 -17.49
N ILE A 7 14.96 -43.41 -17.25
CA ILE A 7 14.22 -42.85 -16.11
C ILE A 7 12.78 -42.70 -16.60
N ILE A 8 11.86 -43.47 -16.04
CA ILE A 8 10.43 -43.36 -16.32
C ILE A 8 9.92 -42.12 -15.60
N ILE A 9 9.59 -41.11 -16.40
CA ILE A 9 8.80 -39.94 -16.05
C ILE A 9 7.35 -40.40 -15.87
N ALA A 10 6.80 -40.23 -14.66
CA ALA A 10 5.37 -40.24 -14.44
C ALA A 10 4.95 -38.84 -13.95
N LEU A 11 4.86 -37.94 -14.92
CA LEU A 11 4.14 -36.68 -14.80
C LEU A 11 2.64 -37.03 -14.67
N LEU A 12 2.09 -36.89 -13.46
CA LEU A 12 0.64 -36.81 -13.26
C LEU A 12 0.28 -35.33 -13.11
N PHE A 13 0.32 -34.60 -14.22
CA PHE A 13 -0.41 -33.34 -14.32
C PHE A 13 -1.88 -33.69 -14.55
N SER A 14 -2.67 -33.58 -13.48
CA SER A 14 -4.12 -33.48 -13.58
C SER A 14 -4.46 -32.23 -14.39
N THR A 15 -4.92 -32.45 -15.62
CA THR A 15 -5.55 -31.42 -16.46
C THR A 15 -6.90 -31.07 -15.85
N SER A 16 -6.94 -30.02 -15.02
CA SER A 16 -8.20 -29.34 -14.74
C SER A 16 -8.54 -28.48 -15.94
N CYS A 17 -9.49 -28.94 -16.75
CA CYS A 17 -10.20 -28.10 -17.70
C CYS A 17 -10.95 -27.01 -16.91
N SER A 18 -10.40 -25.81 -16.80
CA SER A 18 -11.21 -24.62 -16.54
C SER A 18 -11.61 -24.04 -17.90
N VAL A 19 -12.90 -24.19 -18.17
CA VAL A 19 -13.68 -23.53 -19.22
C VAL A 19 -13.11 -22.18 -19.65
N ASP A 20 -12.81 -22.08 -20.94
CA ASP A 20 -12.65 -20.81 -21.65
C ASP A 20 -13.95 -20.01 -21.54
N VAL A 21 -13.94 -18.96 -20.72
CA VAL A 21 -14.93 -17.89 -20.82
C VAL A 21 -14.37 -16.85 -21.76
N SER A 22 -14.47 -17.13 -23.06
CA SER A 22 -14.22 -16.16 -24.10
C SER A 22 -15.32 -15.08 -24.08
N GLY A 23 -14.95 -13.85 -23.75
CA GLY A 23 -15.61 -12.62 -24.20
C GLY A 23 -16.89 -12.20 -23.46
N ALA A 24 -16.74 -11.39 -22.41
CA ALA A 24 -17.74 -10.39 -21.98
C ALA A 24 -17.21 -9.38 -20.95
N PHE A 25 -16.07 -9.65 -20.31
CA PHE A 25 -15.32 -8.69 -19.50
C PHE A 25 -13.84 -8.89 -19.80
N ASP A 26 -13.32 -8.26 -20.85
CA ASP A 26 -11.88 -7.97 -20.90
C ASP A 26 -11.64 -6.94 -19.79
N GLY A 27 -11.47 -7.44 -18.57
CA GLY A 27 -11.00 -6.63 -17.46
C GLY A 27 -9.69 -6.02 -17.91
N THR A 28 -9.59 -4.70 -17.82
CA THR A 28 -8.32 -3.99 -17.97
C THR A 28 -7.24 -4.79 -17.24
N PRO A 29 -6.11 -5.10 -17.89
CA PRO A 29 -5.09 -5.94 -17.28
C PRO A 29 -4.71 -5.35 -15.92
N ILE A 30 -4.83 -6.15 -14.86
CA ILE A 30 -4.43 -5.74 -13.52
C ILE A 30 -2.93 -5.50 -13.59
N ARG A 31 -2.52 -4.25 -13.37
CA ARG A 31 -1.10 -3.88 -13.30
C ARG A 31 -0.52 -4.47 -12.01
N ASN A 32 0.79 -4.73 -11.99
CA ASN A 32 1.49 -5.20 -10.79
C ASN A 32 2.73 -4.34 -10.53
N ASP A 33 2.56 -3.03 -10.70
CA ASP A 33 3.62 -2.04 -10.52
C ASP A 33 3.79 -1.76 -9.01
N THR A 34 5.01 -1.44 -8.59
CA THR A 34 5.34 -1.01 -7.21
C THR A 34 5.47 0.51 -7.20
N TYR A 35 4.64 1.19 -6.41
CA TYR A 35 4.60 2.65 -6.31
C TYR A 35 5.27 3.16 -5.03
N PHE A 36 5.06 2.44 -3.93
CA PHE A 36 5.67 2.75 -2.63
C PHE A 36 6.71 1.71 -2.23
N THR A 37 7.86 2.21 -1.77
CA THR A 37 9.02 1.45 -1.29
C THR A 37 9.49 1.97 0.08
N PRO A 38 8.72 1.72 1.17
CA PRO A 38 9.04 2.26 2.49
C PRO A 38 10.47 1.97 2.97
N PRO A 39 11.15 2.96 3.59
CA PRO A 39 12.53 2.80 4.07
C PRO A 39 12.63 1.77 5.21
N ILE A 40 13.80 1.14 5.34
CA ILE A 40 14.04 0.05 6.31
C ILE A 40 13.63 0.43 7.74
N TRP A 41 13.87 1.66 8.17
CA TRP A 41 13.60 2.09 9.56
C TRP A 41 12.11 2.06 9.92
N ILE A 42 11.20 2.23 8.95
CA ILE A 42 9.75 2.23 9.18
C ILE A 42 9.12 0.85 8.95
N GLN A 43 9.87 -0.12 8.42
CA GLN A 43 9.33 -1.44 8.13
C GLN A 43 8.84 -2.17 9.40
N GLY A 44 7.72 -2.88 9.25
CA GLY A 44 7.00 -3.55 10.33
C GLY A 44 5.54 -3.08 10.46
N GLU A 45 4.91 -3.49 11.56
CA GLU A 45 3.53 -3.14 11.89
C GLU A 45 3.52 -2.08 13.00
N TRP A 46 2.64 -1.09 12.84
CA TRP A 46 2.53 0.07 13.71
C TRP A 46 1.06 0.34 14.00
N ALA A 47 0.75 0.69 15.24
CA ALA A 47 -0.58 1.10 15.63
C ALA A 47 -0.56 2.28 16.57
N GLY A 48 -1.61 3.06 16.51
CA GLY A 48 -1.86 4.13 17.47
C GLY A 48 -3.32 4.51 17.51
N GLU A 49 -3.63 5.40 18.43
CA GLU A 49 -4.96 5.94 18.63
C GLU A 49 -4.89 7.45 18.62
N TYR A 50 -5.97 8.07 18.14
CA TYR A 50 -6.19 9.51 18.29
C TYR A 50 -7.64 9.76 18.67
N VAL A 51 -7.89 10.92 19.24
CA VAL A 51 -9.24 11.40 19.51
C VAL A 51 -9.61 12.37 18.40
N ASN A 52 -10.67 12.06 17.65
CA ASN A 52 -11.15 12.93 16.57
C ASN A 52 -11.87 14.17 17.12
N ILE A 53 -12.28 15.07 16.23
CA ILE A 53 -12.98 16.32 16.58
C ILE A 53 -14.32 16.10 17.32
N TYR A 54 -14.88 14.90 17.25
CA TYR A 54 -16.14 14.52 17.92
C TYR A 54 -15.89 13.83 19.27
N GLY A 55 -14.64 13.78 19.75
CA GLY A 55 -14.29 13.12 21.01
C GLY A 55 -14.29 11.59 20.94
N THR A 56 -14.29 11.01 19.74
CA THR A 56 -14.24 9.55 19.55
C THR A 56 -12.80 9.10 19.39
N THR A 57 -12.40 8.08 20.16
CA THR A 57 -11.12 7.39 19.97
C THR A 57 -11.17 6.53 18.72
N ILE A 58 -10.24 6.74 17.80
CA ILE A 58 -10.10 6.01 16.56
C ILE A 58 -8.73 5.35 16.55
N SER A 59 -8.69 4.04 16.32
CA SER A 59 -7.45 3.28 16.14
C SER A 59 -7.04 3.32 14.67
N LYS A 60 -5.73 3.43 14.41
CA LYS A 60 -5.15 3.28 13.08
C LYS A 60 -4.06 2.23 13.10
N ASP A 61 -4.05 1.44 12.04
CA ASP A 61 -3.06 0.39 11.81
C ASP A 61 -2.32 0.67 10.50
N PHE A 62 -0.99 0.57 10.55
CA PHE A 62 -0.14 0.69 9.38
C PHE A 62 0.82 -0.49 9.31
N ARG A 63 1.06 -0.99 8.10
CA ARG A 63 2.10 -1.99 7.83
C ARG A 63 2.96 -1.53 6.68
N PHE A 64 4.26 -1.53 6.89
CA PHE A 64 5.24 -1.15 5.87
C PHE A 64 6.10 -2.37 5.55
N THR A 65 6.09 -2.76 4.29
CA THR A 65 6.99 -3.78 3.75
C THR A 65 8.02 -3.11 2.85
N GLN A 66 8.95 -3.88 2.29
CA GLN A 66 9.91 -3.35 1.32
C GLN A 66 9.23 -2.78 0.07
N ASN A 67 8.08 -3.32 -0.33
CA ASN A 67 7.43 -3.04 -1.61
C ASN A 67 5.96 -2.65 -1.43
N ASP A 68 5.56 -2.19 -0.23
CA ASP A 68 4.18 -1.79 -0.01
C ASP A 68 4.01 -0.93 1.23
N PHE A 69 3.12 0.05 1.12
CA PHE A 69 2.56 0.79 2.24
C PHE A 69 1.09 0.43 2.40
N ILE A 70 0.76 -0.16 3.54
CA ILE A 70 -0.56 -0.67 3.86
C ILE A 70 -1.16 0.17 4.99
N ALA A 71 -2.29 0.81 4.73
CA ALA A 71 -3.01 1.63 5.69
C ALA A 71 -4.38 1.01 5.99
N ASN A 72 -4.66 0.71 7.27
CA ASN A 72 -5.88 0.06 7.74
C ASN A 72 -6.26 -1.19 6.94
N GLY A 73 -5.25 -2.01 6.62
CA GLY A 73 -5.42 -3.26 5.86
C GLY A 73 -5.51 -3.11 4.34
N ILE A 74 -5.44 -1.88 3.80
CA ILE A 74 -5.49 -1.62 2.36
C ILE A 74 -4.07 -1.45 1.83
N SER A 75 -3.65 -2.33 0.92
CA SER A 75 -2.43 -2.15 0.11
C SER A 75 -2.64 -0.98 -0.86
N LEU A 76 -1.77 0.03 -0.76
CA LEU A 76 -1.87 1.18 -1.66
C LEU A 76 -1.30 0.87 -3.04
N ASN A 77 -0.30 0.00 -3.14
CA ASN A 77 0.19 -0.45 -4.44
C ASN A 77 -0.88 -1.26 -5.19
N GLU A 78 -1.56 -2.20 -4.54
CA GLU A 78 -2.68 -2.93 -5.15
C GLU A 78 -3.83 -1.99 -5.53
N ARG A 79 -4.15 -1.02 -4.66
CA ARG A 79 -5.23 -0.05 -4.94
C ARG A 79 -4.93 0.81 -6.17
N ILE A 80 -3.71 1.31 -6.33
CA ILE A 80 -3.31 2.09 -7.52
C ILE A 80 -3.31 1.20 -8.76
N ASN A 81 -2.79 -0.03 -8.66
CA ASN A 81 -2.81 -1.00 -9.75
C ASN A 81 -4.23 -1.33 -10.24
N ALA A 82 -5.20 -1.42 -9.32
CA ALA A 82 -6.60 -1.69 -9.65
C ALA A 82 -7.32 -0.48 -10.26
N LEU A 83 -7.03 0.73 -9.77
CA LEU A 83 -7.72 1.95 -10.20
C LEU A 83 -7.01 2.70 -11.33
N SER A 84 -5.77 2.35 -11.70
CA SER A 84 -4.90 3.10 -12.63
C SER A 84 -4.43 4.46 -12.09
N THR A 85 -3.25 4.87 -12.57
CA THR A 85 -2.65 6.17 -12.26
C THR A 85 -3.44 7.36 -12.79
N GLU A 86 -4.39 7.11 -13.69
CA GLU A 86 -5.35 8.12 -14.17
C GLU A 86 -6.28 8.60 -13.03
N TYR A 87 -6.66 7.69 -12.13
CA TYR A 87 -7.58 7.99 -11.03
C TYR A 87 -6.85 8.20 -9.70
N LEU A 88 -5.65 7.64 -9.56
CA LEU A 88 -4.80 7.79 -8.38
C LEU A 88 -3.36 8.12 -8.78
N SER A 89 -2.88 9.34 -8.54
CA SER A 89 -1.45 9.62 -8.67
C SER A 89 -0.77 9.58 -7.31
N ASP A 90 0.42 9.00 -7.25
CA ASP A 90 1.23 8.88 -6.07
C ASP A 90 2.52 9.71 -6.15
N THR A 91 3.02 10.12 -4.98
CA THR A 91 4.42 10.52 -4.83
C THR A 91 4.96 10.00 -3.51
N GLU A 92 6.24 9.66 -3.51
CA GLU A 92 6.98 9.15 -2.37
C GLU A 92 8.23 10.01 -2.13
N GLN A 93 8.44 10.43 -0.89
CA GLN A 93 9.65 11.13 -0.47
C GLN A 93 10.26 10.43 0.73
N ILE A 94 11.52 10.02 0.60
CA ILE A 94 12.24 9.24 1.60
C ILE A 94 13.45 10.03 2.07
N THR A 95 13.58 10.17 3.39
CA THR A 95 14.80 10.65 4.04
C THR A 95 15.17 9.71 5.19
N ASN A 96 16.29 9.99 5.86
CA ASN A 96 16.73 9.18 7.00
C ASN A 96 15.79 9.24 8.21
N THR A 97 14.92 10.24 8.29
CA THR A 97 14.05 10.48 9.45
C THR A 97 12.60 10.79 9.11
N ASN A 98 12.27 10.96 7.83
CA ASN A 98 10.91 11.22 7.36
C ASN A 98 10.58 10.31 6.18
N TYR A 99 9.35 9.83 6.15
CA TYR A 99 8.76 9.09 5.04
C TYR A 99 7.42 9.72 4.71
N ILE A 100 7.31 10.32 3.52
CA ILE A 100 6.11 11.06 3.10
C ILE A 100 5.50 10.36 1.90
N VAL A 101 4.22 10.02 2.02
CA VAL A 101 3.39 9.49 0.95
C VAL A 101 2.31 10.49 0.64
N THR A 102 2.15 10.85 -0.63
CA THR A 102 1.01 11.66 -1.09
C THR A 102 0.23 10.88 -2.13
N ILE A 103 -1.09 10.87 -2.00
CA ILE A 103 -2.01 10.24 -2.94
C ILE A 103 -3.00 11.31 -3.38
N LEU A 104 -3.18 11.45 -4.70
CA LEU A 104 -4.16 12.35 -5.28
C LEU A 104 -5.22 11.51 -6.01
N HIS A 105 -6.46 11.62 -5.55
CA HIS A 105 -7.62 10.93 -6.09
C HIS A 105 -8.37 11.86 -7.05
N LEU A 106 -8.62 11.37 -8.27
CA LEU A 106 -9.35 12.08 -9.33
C LEU A 106 -8.80 13.49 -9.59
N SER A 107 -7.50 13.67 -9.41
CA SER A 107 -6.80 14.95 -9.52
C SER A 107 -7.33 16.08 -8.62
N ILE A 108 -8.14 15.79 -7.60
CA ILE A 108 -8.81 16.80 -6.79
C ILE A 108 -8.70 16.57 -5.28
N ASN A 109 -8.88 15.33 -4.81
CA ASN A 109 -8.76 15.01 -3.39
C ASN A 109 -7.35 14.54 -3.09
N LYS A 110 -6.72 15.05 -2.06
CA LYS A 110 -5.33 14.78 -1.72
C LYS A 110 -5.24 14.26 -0.29
N ASP A 111 -4.56 13.13 -0.15
CA ASP A 111 -4.14 12.56 1.12
C ASP A 111 -2.61 12.69 1.25
N ILE A 112 -2.12 13.11 2.40
CA ILE A 112 -0.69 13.12 2.75
C ILE A 112 -0.52 12.35 4.05
N TYR A 113 0.38 11.37 4.03
CA TYR A 113 0.89 10.71 5.23
C TYR A 113 2.34 11.14 5.43
N ASN A 114 2.63 11.84 6.53
CA ASN A 114 3.98 12.26 6.89
C ASN A 114 4.43 11.53 8.15
N PHE A 115 5.19 10.46 7.97
CA PHE A 115 5.76 9.68 9.06
C PHE A 115 7.12 10.21 9.46
N LYS A 116 7.35 10.35 10.76
CA LYS A 116 8.65 10.77 11.32
C LYS A 116 9.18 9.74 12.29
N TYR A 117 10.45 9.39 12.11
CA TYR A 117 11.17 8.53 13.02
C TYR A 117 11.37 9.22 14.38
N VAL A 118 11.00 8.53 15.46
CA VAL A 118 11.32 8.94 16.84
C VAL A 118 12.31 7.96 17.45
N SER A 119 11.98 6.67 17.40
CA SER A 119 12.82 5.58 17.89
C SER A 119 12.51 4.25 17.17
N ASN A 120 13.23 3.18 17.50
CA ASN A 120 12.96 1.85 16.92
C ASN A 120 11.57 1.30 17.28
N SER A 121 10.92 1.81 18.33
CA SER A 121 9.60 1.38 18.81
C SER A 121 8.52 2.45 18.66
N GLU A 122 8.85 3.65 18.17
CA GLU A 122 7.91 4.76 18.06
C GLU A 122 8.17 5.60 16.80
N ILE A 123 7.09 5.93 16.10
CA ILE A 123 7.07 6.93 15.03
C ILE A 123 5.88 7.86 15.25
N THR A 124 5.93 9.05 14.67
CA THR A 124 4.74 9.91 14.56
C THR A 124 4.22 9.91 13.14
N CYS A 125 2.92 10.13 12.97
CA CYS A 125 2.32 10.38 11.65
C CYS A 125 1.45 11.63 11.72
N THR A 126 1.64 12.54 10.79
CA THR A 126 0.63 13.57 10.48
C THR A 126 -0.07 13.14 9.19
N TYR A 127 -1.36 12.85 9.28
CA TYR A 127 -2.22 12.61 8.14
C TYR A 127 -2.99 13.88 7.81
N GLU A 128 -3.00 14.25 6.54
CA GLU A 128 -3.73 15.40 6.04
C GLU A 128 -4.61 14.95 4.87
N SER A 129 -5.91 15.27 4.90
CA SER A 129 -6.86 14.91 3.84
C SER A 129 -7.74 16.09 3.48
N GLY A 130 -7.87 16.37 2.19
CA GLY A 130 -8.69 17.48 1.75
C GLY A 130 -8.75 17.63 0.24
N VAL A 131 -9.30 18.74 -0.21
CA VAL A 131 -9.47 19.05 -1.64
C VAL A 131 -8.42 20.08 -2.05
N LEU A 132 -7.77 19.91 -3.22
CA LEU A 132 -6.65 20.76 -3.67
C LEU A 132 -7.00 22.25 -3.72
N ASN A 133 -8.21 22.58 -4.15
CA ASN A 133 -8.69 23.96 -4.28
C ASN A 133 -9.19 24.56 -2.95
N ASP A 134 -9.22 23.77 -1.88
CA ASP A 134 -9.65 24.16 -0.54
C ASP A 134 -8.71 23.57 0.53
N TRP A 135 -7.42 23.52 0.21
CA TRP A 135 -6.42 22.84 1.03
C TRP A 135 -6.25 23.47 2.43
N ASP A 136 -6.62 24.74 2.57
CA ASP A 136 -6.60 25.43 3.86
C ASP A 136 -7.64 24.88 4.86
N ASN A 137 -8.70 24.24 4.37
CA ASN A 137 -9.75 23.60 5.17
C ASN A 137 -9.62 22.07 5.27
N ARG A 138 -8.45 21.53 4.93
CA ARG A 138 -8.18 20.09 5.05
C ARG A 138 -8.27 19.60 6.49
N GLU A 139 -8.60 18.32 6.63
CA GLU A 139 -8.52 17.61 7.90
C GLU A 139 -7.08 17.27 8.22
N ILE A 140 -6.70 17.40 9.50
CA ILE A 140 -5.36 17.08 10.00
C ILE A 140 -5.50 16.18 11.21
N GLU A 141 -4.86 15.02 11.16
CA GLU A 141 -4.86 14.03 12.21
C GLU A 141 -3.41 13.73 12.61
N ASN A 142 -3.13 13.71 13.91
CA ASN A 142 -1.79 13.45 14.43
C ASN A 142 -1.80 12.17 15.27
N TYR A 143 -0.83 11.31 14.99
CA TYR A 143 -0.69 10.01 15.58
C TYR A 143 0.67 9.86 16.24
N ILE A 144 0.67 9.23 17.41
CA ILE A 144 1.83 8.53 17.94
C ILE A 144 1.58 7.05 17.66
N LEU A 145 2.50 6.42 16.94
CA LEU A 145 2.38 5.04 16.53
C LEU A 145 3.47 4.22 17.23
N SER A 146 3.03 3.18 17.92
CA SER A 146 3.88 2.20 18.58
C SER A 146 4.04 0.98 17.69
N LYS A 147 5.24 0.41 17.71
CA LYS A 147 5.52 -0.85 17.01
C LYS A 147 4.74 -2.01 17.66
N LYS A 148 4.12 -2.87 16.85
CA LYS A 148 3.45 -4.11 17.33
C LYS A 148 4.43 -5.25 17.56
#